data_AF-A0A7V0M224-F1
#
_entry.id   AF-A0A7V0M224-F1
#
_cell.length_a   1.000
_cell.length_b   1.000
_cell.length_c   1.000
_cell.angle_alpha   90.00
_cell.angle_beta   90.00
_cell.angle_gamma   90.00
#
_symmetry.space_group_name_H-M   'P 1'
#
loop_
_entity.id
_entity.type
_entity.pdbx_description
1 polymer ?
#
loop_
_entity_poly.entity_id
_entity_poly.type
_entity_poly.pdbx_seq_one_letter_code
_entity_poly.pdbx_strand_id
1 'polypeptide(L)'
;ITPHKKFTGGVYVLTKEEGGRHTPFFNGYRPQFFFRTTDVTGSVKLPEGVEMVMPGDNVTIEAELIDEIAMEEGLRFAIREGGRTVGAGVVAKIIE
;
A
#
# COMPACT_ATOMS: atom_id res chain seq x y z
N ILE A 1 -10.05 14.88 12.20
CA ILE A 1 -9.32 13.71 11.68
C ILE A 1 -7.87 13.90 12.08
N THR A 2 -7.31 12.95 12.82
CA THR A 2 -5.92 12.99 13.28
C THR A 2 -5.01 12.49 12.15
N PRO A 3 -3.86 13.15 11.90
CA PRO A 3 -2.86 12.62 10.97
C PRO A 3 -2.14 11.40 11.56
N HIS A 4 -1.84 10.42 10.71
CA HIS A 4 -1.21 9.15 11.08
C HIS A 4 -0.10 8.79 10.10
N LYS A 5 0.85 7.96 10.54
CA LYS A 5 1.95 7.45 9.70
C LYS A 5 1.92 5.94 9.52
N LYS A 6 1.35 5.19 10.47
CA LYS A 6 1.38 3.72 10.43
C LYS A 6 -0.01 3.12 10.48
N PHE A 7 -0.24 2.16 9.58
CA PHE A 7 -1.50 1.44 9.50
C PHE A 7 -1.29 0.03 8.95
N THR A 8 -2.23 -0.87 9.24
CA THR A 8 -2.40 -2.10 8.45
C THR A 8 -3.48 -1.90 7.41
N GLY A 9 -3.33 -2.56 6.26
CA GLY A 9 -4.31 -2.46 5.18
C GLY A 9 -4.34 -3.70 4.30
N GLY A 10 -5.53 -4.04 3.82
CA GLY A 10 -5.70 -5.04 2.78
C GLY A 10 -5.43 -4.41 1.42
N VAL A 11 -4.65 -5.10 0.59
CA VAL A 11 -4.21 -4.62 -0.72
C VAL A 11 -4.43 -5.71 -1.76
N TYR A 12 -5.06 -5.33 -2.86
CA TYR A 12 -5.04 -6.08 -4.12
C TYR A 12 -3.94 -5.51 -5.02
N VAL A 13 -3.05 -6.38 -5.51
CA VAL A 13 -1.95 -6.00 -6.41
C VAL A 13 -2.41 -6.19 -7.84
N LEU A 14 -2.37 -5.14 -8.65
CA LEU A 14 -2.84 -5.22 -10.03
C LEU A 14 -1.93 -6.12 -10.86
N THR A 15 -2.56 -6.98 -11.65
CA THR A 15 -1.91 -7.80 -12.68
C THR A 15 -1.28 -6.95 -13.77
N LYS A 16 -0.44 -7.57 -14.60
CA LYS A 16 0.15 -6.92 -15.77
C LYS A 16 -0.93 -6.45 -16.76
N GLU A 17 -1.96 -7.27 -16.96
CA GLU A 17 -3.08 -7.01 -17.88
C GLU A 17 -3.92 -5.81 -17.42
N GLU A 18 -4.00 -5.58 -16.12
CA GLU A 18 -4.62 -4.40 -15.51
C GLU A 18 -3.71 -3.15 -15.51
N GLY A 19 -2.50 -3.26 -16.08
CA GLY A 19 -1.52 -2.18 -16.14
C GLY A 19 -0.66 -2.03 -14.88
N GLY A 20 -0.69 -3.02 -13.99
CA GLY A 20 0.08 -3.07 -12.76
C GLY A 20 1.51 -3.58 -12.94
N ARG A 21 1.97 -4.42 -12.00
CA ARG A 21 3.34 -4.91 -12.00
C ARG A 21 3.52 -6.12 -12.90
N HIS A 22 4.73 -6.26 -13.44
CA HIS A 22 5.16 -7.46 -14.16
C HIS A 22 5.85 -8.48 -13.25
N THR A 23 6.46 -8.01 -12.16
CA THR A 23 7.28 -8.80 -11.24
C THR A 23 6.78 -8.64 -9.81
N PRO A 24 7.01 -9.63 -8.94
CA PRO A 24 6.65 -9.51 -7.53
C PRO A 24 7.34 -8.34 -6.83
N PHE A 25 6.85 -8.01 -5.65
CA PHE A 25 7.58 -7.19 -4.69
C PHE A 25 7.81 -7.95 -3.39
N PHE A 26 8.78 -7.45 -2.61
CA PHE A 26 9.28 -8.10 -1.40
C PHE A 26 9.12 -7.16 -0.20
N ASN A 27 9.45 -7.68 0.98
CA ASN A 27 9.53 -6.88 2.19
C ASN A 27 10.50 -5.68 2.02
N GLY A 28 10.16 -4.51 2.56
CA GLY A 28 10.94 -3.28 2.37
C GLY A 28 10.66 -2.55 1.05
N TYR A 29 9.68 -3.00 0.27
CA TYR A 29 9.15 -2.29 -0.89
C TYR A 29 8.70 -0.86 -0.50
N ARG A 30 9.10 0.14 -1.31
CA ARG A 30 8.90 1.57 -1.02
C ARG A 30 8.13 2.33 -2.13
N PRO A 31 6.82 2.10 -2.27
CA PRO A 31 5.99 2.81 -3.26
C PRO A 31 5.50 4.18 -2.76
N GLN A 32 4.77 4.86 -3.63
CA GLN A 32 3.92 5.99 -3.27
C GLN A 32 2.51 5.49 -2.93
N PHE A 33 1.96 5.94 -1.81
CA PHE A 33 0.58 5.74 -1.42
C PHE A 33 -0.21 6.99 -1.78
N PHE A 34 -1.21 6.82 -2.64
CA PHE A 34 -2.10 7.89 -3.05
C PHE A 34 -3.36 7.87 -2.17
N PHE A 35 -3.47 8.88 -1.31
CA PHE A 35 -4.63 9.12 -0.48
C PHE A 35 -5.38 10.35 -0.99
N ARG A 36 -6.60 10.15 -1.50
CA ARG A 36 -7.50 11.18 -2.06
C ARG A 36 -6.86 12.02 -3.18
N THR A 37 -5.99 12.95 -2.83
CA THR A 37 -5.37 13.94 -3.73
C THR A 37 -3.85 14.00 -3.62
N THR A 38 -3.23 13.23 -2.71
CA THR A 38 -1.81 13.36 -2.37
C THR A 38 -1.11 12.01 -2.45
N ASP A 39 0.07 12.00 -3.07
CA ASP A 39 1.02 10.89 -3.01
C ASP A 39 1.98 11.10 -1.83
N VAL A 40 2.18 10.05 -1.02
CA VAL A 40 3.18 10.01 0.04
C VAL A 40 3.98 8.72 -0.06
N THR A 41 5.30 8.80 0.00
CA THR A 41 6.13 7.59 0.00
C THR A 41 5.95 6.83 1.31
N GLY A 42 5.91 5.51 1.25
CA GLY A 42 5.91 4.67 2.44
C GLY A 42 6.65 3.36 2.22
N SER A 43 7.00 2.67 3.30
CA SER A 43 7.53 1.31 3.25
C SER A 43 6.45 0.28 3.58
N VAL A 44 6.50 -0.84 2.88
CA VAL A 44 5.63 -1.99 3.08
C VAL A 44 6.38 -3.06 3.87
N LYS A 45 5.73 -3.53 4.94
CA LYS A 45 6.11 -4.73 5.65
C LYS A 45 5.10 -5.84 5.40
N LEU A 46 5.60 -6.98 4.93
CA LEU A 46 4.80 -8.18 4.66
C LEU A 46 4.55 -8.97 5.96
N PRO A 47 3.46 -9.77 6.02
CA PRO A 47 3.23 -10.68 7.14
C PRO A 47 4.36 -11.70 7.32
N GLU A 48 4.52 -12.21 8.53
CA GLU A 48 5.47 -13.29 8.79
C GLU A 48 5.18 -14.50 7.89
N GLY A 49 6.24 -15.08 7.31
CA GLY A 49 6.13 -16.20 6.37
C GLY A 49 5.77 -15.81 4.93
N VAL A 50 5.44 -14.54 4.65
CA VAL A 50 5.22 -14.05 3.27
C VAL A 50 6.49 -13.40 2.75
N GLU A 51 7.22 -14.12 1.90
CA GLU A 51 8.49 -13.62 1.33
C GLU A 51 8.27 -12.60 0.20
N MET A 52 7.26 -12.83 -0.63
CA MET A 52 6.95 -12.00 -1.80
C MET A 52 5.47 -11.99 -2.11
N VAL A 53 5.03 -10.98 -2.86
CA VAL A 53 3.64 -10.82 -3.32
C VAL A 53 3.62 -10.71 -4.83
N MET A 54 2.81 -11.55 -5.49
CA MET A 54 2.69 -11.59 -6.94
C MET A 54 1.63 -10.60 -7.45
N PRO A 55 1.76 -10.10 -8.69
CA PRO A 55 0.66 -9.41 -9.35
C PRO A 55 -0.59 -10.30 -9.41
N GLY A 56 -1.74 -9.78 -8.99
CA GLY A 56 -3.01 -10.51 -8.85
C GLY A 56 -3.32 -10.99 -7.43
N ASP A 57 -2.36 -10.92 -6.51
CA ASP A 57 -2.56 -11.36 -5.13
C ASP A 57 -3.34 -10.35 -4.29
N ASN A 58 -4.01 -10.86 -3.26
CA ASN A 58 -4.52 -10.08 -2.15
C ASN A 58 -3.64 -10.33 -0.93
N VAL A 59 -3.18 -9.27 -0.28
CA VAL A 59 -2.27 -9.35 0.87
C VAL A 59 -2.64 -8.30 1.91
N THR A 60 -2.50 -8.65 3.19
CA THR A 60 -2.53 -7.65 4.27
C THR A 60 -1.11 -7.16 4.51
N ILE A 61 -0.91 -5.85 4.49
CA ILE A 61 0.39 -5.22 4.75
C ILE A 61 0.34 -4.36 6.00
N GLU A 62 1.51 -4.12 6.59
CA GLU A 62 1.76 -2.99 7.47
C GLU A 62 2.51 -1.92 6.66
N ALA A 63 2.02 -0.69 6.66
CA ALA A 63 2.60 0.42 5.92
C ALA A 63 3.07 1.52 6.89
N GLU A 64 4.26 2.06 6.63
CA GLU A 64 4.83 3.21 7.35
C GLU A 64 5.13 4.33 6.34
N LEU A 65 4.42 5.45 6.49
CA LEU A 65 4.51 6.64 5.64
C LEU A 65 5.62 7.58 6.14
N ILE A 66 6.32 8.24 5.22
CA ILE A 66 7.37 9.21 5.60
C ILE A 66 6.77 10.48 6.23
N ASP A 67 5.57 10.87 5.79
CA ASP A 67 4.82 12.03 6.25
C ASP A 67 3.43 11.61 6.76
N GLU A 68 2.87 12.42 7.66
CA GLU A 68 1.56 12.14 8.24
C GLU A 68 0.44 12.40 7.23
N ILE A 69 -0.52 11.48 7.18
CA ILE A 69 -1.74 11.63 6.37
C ILE A 69 -2.96 11.55 7.28
N ALA A 70 -3.90 12.47 7.07
CA ALA A 70 -5.23 12.38 7.65
C ALA A 70 -5.96 11.16 7.08
N MET A 71 -6.08 10.09 7.86
CA MET A 71 -6.70 8.83 7.47
C MET A 71 -7.67 8.30 8.53
N GLU A 72 -8.54 7.39 8.11
CA GLU A 72 -9.50 6.67 8.94
C GLU A 72 -9.58 5.21 8.48
N GLU A 73 -10.01 4.30 9.36
CA GLU A 73 -10.28 2.92 8.97
C GLU A 73 -11.37 2.86 7.89
N GLY A 74 -11.18 2.01 6.90
CA GLY A 74 -12.03 1.93 5.71
C GLY A 74 -11.66 2.94 4.60
N LEU A 75 -10.74 3.87 4.84
CA LEU A 75 -10.27 4.77 3.79
C LEU A 75 -9.57 3.97 2.68
N ARG A 76 -9.99 4.20 1.43
CA ARG A 76 -9.35 3.60 0.26
C ARG A 76 -8.12 4.39 -0.16
N PHE A 77 -7.11 3.68 -0.63
CA PHE A 77 -5.89 4.24 -1.20
C PHE A 77 -5.45 3.46 -2.44
N ALA A 78 -4.60 4.08 -3.24
CA ALA A 78 -3.89 3.39 -4.33
C ALA A 78 -2.40 3.31 -4.03
N ILE A 79 -1.75 2.25 -4.50
CA ILE A 79 -0.30 2.12 -4.48
C ILE A 79 0.20 2.47 -5.88
N ARG A 80 1.18 3.37 -5.97
CA ARG A 80 1.70 3.90 -7.23
C ARG A 80 3.22 3.78 -7.31
N GLU A 81 3.70 3.53 -8.53
CA GLU A 81 5.11 3.53 -8.90
C GLU A 81 5.30 4.27 -10.22
N GLY A 82 6.22 5.25 -10.25
CA GLY A 82 6.48 6.03 -11.47
C GLY A 82 5.22 6.68 -12.06
N GLY A 83 4.26 7.06 -11.21
CA GLY A 83 2.98 7.63 -11.59
C GLY A 83 1.89 6.64 -12.02
N ARG A 84 2.18 5.33 -12.09
CA ARG A 84 1.22 4.27 -12.45
C ARG A 84 0.64 3.61 -11.22
N THR A 85 -0.65 3.28 -11.24
CA THR A 85 -1.30 2.50 -10.18
C THR A 85 -0.92 1.03 -10.32
N VAL A 86 -0.38 0.46 -9.25
CA VAL A 86 0.07 -0.93 -9.17
C VAL A 86 -0.65 -1.74 -8.10
N GLY A 87 -1.42 -1.08 -7.23
CA GLY A 87 -2.25 -1.74 -6.23
C GLY A 87 -3.41 -0.85 -5.81
N ALA A 88 -4.46 -1.48 -5.28
CA ALA A 88 -5.59 -0.82 -4.66
C ALA A 88 -5.77 -1.39 -3.25
N GLY A 89 -5.97 -0.52 -2.26
CA GLY A 89 -6.05 -0.94 -0.87
C GLY A 89 -7.08 -0.20 -0.05
N VAL A 90 -7.32 -0.74 1.14
CA VAL A 90 -8.18 -0.16 2.17
C VAL A 90 -7.46 -0.21 3.52
N VAL A 91 -7.48 0.92 4.23
CA VAL A 91 -6.95 1.00 5.60
C VAL A 91 -7.80 0.08 6.49
N ALA A 92 -7.18 -0.92 7.11
CA ALA A 92 -7.86 -1.88 7.97
C ALA A 92 -7.80 -1.45 9.45
N LYS A 93 -6.63 -0.99 9.91
CA LYS A 93 -6.42 -0.52 11.28
C LYS A 93 -5.33 0.53 11.35
N ILE A 94 -5.53 1.58 12.13
CA ILE A 94 -4.51 2.60 12.40
C ILE A 94 -3.64 2.17 13.60
N ILE A 95 -2.32 2.30 13.48
CA ILE A 95 -1.34 1.91 14.50
C ILE A 95 -0.76 3.16 15.18
N GLU A 96 -0.35 4.15 14.39
CA GLU A 96 0.31 5.39 14.84
C GLU A 96 -0.11 6.56 13.95
#